data_AF-U1N6W7-F1
#
_entry.id   AF-U1N6W7-F1
#
_cell.length_a   1.000
_cell.length_b   1.000
_cell.length_c   1.000
_cell.angle_alpha   90.00
_cell.angle_beta   90.00
_cell.angle_gamma   90.00
#
_symmetry.space_group_name_H-M   'P 1'
#
loop_
_entity.id
_entity.type
_entity.pdbx_description
1 polymer ?
#
loop_
_entity_poly.entity_id
_entity_poly.type
_entity_poly.pdbx_seq_one_letter_code
_entity_poly.pdbx_strand_id
1 'polypeptide(L)'
;MEFTVLGWPPEAPTLRLDYRSFAYAGKFVLSSVGKAVLRTEESSRSPTPTSSKADTYIDSNESAQDQSVHTDTNADAGADTESDPYDRSVLAALSFSADRTDDTTLCYRYVSVRADKRGNGLGPHLAAALTPHAVDRGYDRLRIAVNNPFAYEAMYRAGFAWTGRETGIAELVLERPAETPASTTYEQYQSGLDIYRNRDYDGPESTFLANRQGSDPPELHTAVDADSPPRRSQS
;
A
#
# COMPACT_ATOMS: atom_id res chain seq x y z
N MET A 1 10.46 3.52 -11.17
CA MET A 1 9.48 2.90 -10.26
C MET A 1 8.11 3.28 -10.76
N GLU A 2 7.17 2.36 -10.84
CA GLU A 2 5.86 2.60 -11.43
C GLU A 2 4.77 2.71 -10.36
N PHE A 3 3.93 3.74 -10.44
CA PHE A 3 2.71 3.86 -9.65
C PHE A 3 1.52 3.28 -10.43
N THR A 4 0.68 2.49 -9.77
CA THR A 4 -0.53 1.93 -10.38
C THR A 4 -1.67 1.86 -9.39
N VAL A 5 -2.87 2.31 -9.78
CA VAL A 5 -4.11 1.96 -9.09
C VAL A 5 -4.62 0.64 -9.66
N LEU A 6 -4.55 -0.44 -8.88
CA LEU A 6 -4.94 -1.79 -9.30
C LEU A 6 -6.46 -1.94 -9.44
N GLY A 7 -7.22 -1.10 -8.75
CA GLY A 7 -8.68 -1.07 -8.82
C GLY A 7 -9.29 -0.32 -7.65
N TRP A 8 -10.55 0.06 -7.83
CA TRP A 8 -11.39 0.74 -6.84
C TRP A 8 -12.39 -0.24 -6.24
N PRO A 9 -12.89 -0.03 -5.01
CA PRO A 9 -13.97 -0.87 -4.50
C PRO A 9 -15.21 -0.78 -5.41
N PRO A 10 -15.98 -1.86 -5.58
CA PRO A 10 -15.72 -3.23 -5.10
C PRO A 10 -14.86 -4.07 -6.08
N GLU A 11 -14.40 -3.51 -7.19
CA GLU A 11 -13.75 -4.19 -8.31
C GLU A 11 -12.24 -4.45 -8.10
N ALA A 12 -11.68 -4.02 -6.96
CA ALA A 12 -10.25 -4.10 -6.71
C ALA A 12 -9.79 -5.56 -6.57
N PRO A 13 -8.71 -5.98 -7.27
CA PRO A 13 -8.24 -7.35 -7.25
C PRO A 13 -7.70 -7.74 -5.86
N THR A 14 -7.59 -9.04 -5.61
CA THR A 14 -6.80 -9.56 -4.49
C THR A 14 -5.33 -9.26 -4.72
N LEU A 15 -4.65 -8.70 -3.72
CA LEU A 15 -3.20 -8.48 -3.74
C LEU A 15 -2.53 -9.27 -2.62
N ARG A 16 -1.73 -10.29 -2.98
CA ARG A 16 -0.98 -11.10 -2.03
C ARG A 16 0.41 -10.51 -1.83
N LEU A 17 0.63 -9.89 -0.68
CA LEU A 17 1.93 -9.40 -0.25
C LEU A 17 2.57 -10.40 0.71
N ASP A 18 3.90 -10.54 0.64
CA ASP A 18 4.64 -11.37 1.61
C ASP A 18 4.53 -10.75 3.01
N TYR A 19 3.87 -11.45 3.93
CA TYR A 19 3.66 -10.99 5.31
C TYR A 19 4.96 -10.81 6.10
N ARG A 20 6.06 -11.44 5.66
CA ARG A 20 7.40 -11.27 6.26
C ARG A 20 8.03 -9.94 5.85
N SER A 21 7.64 -9.41 4.70
CA SER A 21 8.19 -8.17 4.15
C SER A 21 7.26 -6.97 4.32
N PHE A 22 5.95 -7.17 4.42
CA PHE A 22 4.95 -6.11 4.54
C PHE A 22 4.16 -6.20 5.84
N ALA A 23 4.06 -5.07 6.53
CA ALA A 23 3.05 -4.93 7.58
C ALA A 23 1.65 -4.96 6.95
N TYR A 24 0.65 -5.47 7.67
CA TYR A 24 -0.74 -5.51 7.22
C TYR A 24 -0.98 -6.27 5.90
N ALA A 25 -0.09 -7.17 5.47
CA ALA A 25 -0.21 -7.89 4.20
C ALA A 25 -1.61 -8.52 3.98
N GLY A 26 -2.18 -9.14 5.02
CA GLY A 26 -3.52 -9.74 4.96
C GLY A 26 -4.66 -8.75 4.69
N LYS A 27 -4.47 -7.45 4.91
CA LYS A 27 -5.47 -6.40 4.62
C LYS A 27 -5.58 -6.07 3.13
N PHE A 28 -4.59 -6.45 2.33
CA PHE A 28 -4.57 -6.25 0.88
C PHE A 28 -5.24 -7.40 0.09
N VAL A 29 -5.71 -8.44 0.78
CA VAL A 29 -6.48 -9.54 0.16
C VAL A 29 -7.97 -9.19 0.01
N LEU A 30 -8.46 -8.17 0.73
CA LEU A 30 -9.87 -7.79 0.75
C LEU A 30 -10.29 -7.10 -0.55
N SER A 31 -11.38 -7.55 -1.19
CA SER A 31 -11.96 -6.92 -2.39
C SER A 31 -12.75 -5.64 -2.07
N SER A 32 -13.19 -5.46 -0.83
CA SER A 32 -13.98 -4.30 -0.38
C SER A 32 -13.21 -2.98 -0.28
N VAL A 33 -11.91 -3.00 -0.59
CA VAL A 33 -11.03 -1.82 -0.58
C VAL A 33 -10.28 -1.70 -1.90
N GLY A 34 -10.13 -0.47 -2.36
CA GLY A 34 -9.28 -0.13 -3.50
C GLY A 34 -7.82 -0.27 -3.14
N LYS A 35 -6.97 -0.40 -4.15
CA LYS A 35 -5.54 -0.69 -3.97
C LYS A 35 -4.71 0.12 -4.95
N ALA A 36 -3.71 0.82 -4.43
CA ALA A 36 -2.66 1.45 -5.20
C ALA A 36 -1.30 0.90 -4.76
N VAL A 37 -0.35 0.81 -5.68
CA VAL A 37 0.97 0.23 -5.42
C VAL A 37 2.08 1.02 -6.12
N LEU A 38 3.27 0.94 -5.55
CA LEU A 38 4.53 1.23 -6.24
C LEU A 38 5.21 -0.09 -6.58
N ARG A 39 5.65 -0.26 -7.83
CA ARG A 39 6.31 -1.47 -8.33
C ARG A 39 7.67 -1.17 -8.96
N THR A 40 8.51 -2.20 -9.06
CA THR A 40 9.69 -2.17 -9.93
C THR A 40 9.26 -2.07 -11.40
N GLU A 41 10.01 -1.34 -12.23
CA GLU A 41 9.68 -1.10 -13.65
C GLU A 41 9.74 -2.38 -14.52
N GLU A 42 10.28 -3.47 -13.99
CA GLU A 42 10.44 -4.74 -14.68
C GLU A 42 9.14 -5.52 -14.93
N SER A 43 7.99 -5.05 -14.41
CA SER A 43 6.77 -5.85 -14.32
C SER A 43 5.61 -5.42 -15.25
N SER A 44 5.86 -4.61 -16.28
CA SER A 44 4.82 -4.25 -17.28
C SER A 44 4.36 -5.41 -18.18
N ARG A 45 4.81 -6.66 -17.94
CA ARG A 45 4.19 -7.87 -18.52
C ARG A 45 3.22 -8.48 -17.52
N SER A 46 1.94 -8.16 -17.66
CA SER A 46 0.85 -8.78 -16.92
C SER A 46 0.86 -10.32 -17.10
N PRO A 47 0.69 -11.13 -16.04
CA PRO A 47 0.33 -12.52 -16.21
C PRO A 47 -1.15 -12.60 -16.63
N THR A 48 -1.41 -13.15 -17.81
CA THR A 48 -2.74 -13.41 -18.34
C THR A 48 -3.55 -14.26 -17.35
N PRO A 49 -4.83 -13.94 -17.06
CA PRO A 49 -5.68 -14.82 -16.27
C PRO A 49 -6.00 -16.07 -17.09
N THR A 50 -5.37 -17.21 -16.77
CA THR A 50 -5.77 -18.51 -17.32
C THR A 50 -7.11 -18.90 -16.70
N SER A 51 -8.19 -18.69 -17.45
CA SER A 51 -9.47 -19.34 -17.19
C SER A 51 -9.33 -20.82 -17.53
N SER A 52 -9.11 -21.66 -16.52
CA SER A 52 -9.28 -23.11 -16.65
C SER A 52 -10.79 -23.40 -16.76
N LYS A 53 -11.24 -23.75 -17.97
CA LYS A 53 -12.57 -24.33 -18.19
C LYS A 53 -12.53 -25.82 -17.88
N ALA A 54 -13.60 -26.24 -17.21
CA ALA A 54 -13.90 -27.60 -16.81
C ALA A 54 -14.20 -28.54 -18.00
N ASP A 55 -14.01 -29.82 -17.69
CA ASP A 55 -14.64 -31.04 -18.22
C ASP A 55 -14.20 -31.57 -19.59
N THR A 56 -13.66 -32.80 -19.60
CA THR A 56 -14.46 -33.99 -19.98
C THR A 56 -13.75 -35.29 -19.53
N TYR A 57 -14.53 -36.12 -18.83
CA TYR A 57 -14.33 -37.53 -18.50
C TYR A 57 -14.15 -38.42 -19.75
N ILE A 58 -13.20 -39.36 -19.75
CA ILE A 58 -13.32 -40.64 -20.46
C ILE A 58 -12.87 -41.79 -19.55
N ASP A 59 -13.70 -42.82 -19.56
CA ASP A 59 -13.79 -44.02 -18.74
C ASP A 59 -13.16 -45.25 -19.42
N SER A 60 -12.81 -46.25 -18.60
CA SER A 60 -12.53 -47.67 -18.88
C SER A 60 -11.13 -48.03 -19.44
N ASN A 61 -10.39 -49.03 -18.93
CA ASN A 61 -10.84 -50.40 -18.62
C ASN A 61 -9.84 -51.18 -17.71
N GLU A 62 -10.35 -52.22 -17.03
CA GLU A 62 -9.72 -53.12 -16.04
C GLU A 62 -8.67 -54.12 -16.60
N SER A 63 -7.68 -54.52 -15.76
CA SER A 63 -7.44 -55.91 -15.27
C SER A 63 -5.97 -56.34 -15.07
N ALA A 64 -5.69 -56.77 -13.84
CA ALA A 64 -4.86 -57.91 -13.39
C ALA A 64 -3.30 -57.94 -13.44
N GLN A 65 -2.73 -57.98 -12.22
CA GLN A 65 -1.65 -58.86 -11.69
C GLN A 65 -0.25 -58.87 -12.34
N ASP A 66 0.81 -58.50 -11.57
CA ASP A 66 1.75 -59.43 -10.91
C ASP A 66 2.99 -58.69 -10.32
N GLN A 67 3.72 -59.42 -9.48
CA GLN A 67 4.77 -59.15 -8.48
C GLN A 67 5.93 -58.15 -8.71
N SER A 68 6.36 -57.64 -7.54
CA SER A 68 7.62 -57.02 -7.09
C SER A 68 8.87 -57.13 -7.96
N VAL A 69 9.70 -56.07 -8.00
CA VAL A 69 11.08 -56.02 -7.44
C VAL A 69 11.52 -54.55 -7.27
N HIS A 70 12.22 -54.23 -6.19
CA HIS A 70 12.99 -53.00 -6.00
C HIS A 70 14.06 -52.83 -7.08
N THR A 71 14.24 -51.61 -7.60
CA THR A 71 15.56 -51.09 -7.99
C THR A 71 15.54 -49.56 -8.00
N ASP A 72 16.49 -48.98 -7.28
CA ASP A 72 16.75 -47.56 -7.20
C ASP A 72 17.05 -46.97 -8.58
N THR A 73 16.38 -45.88 -8.93
CA THR A 73 16.88 -44.94 -9.94
C THR A 73 16.46 -43.53 -9.57
N ASN A 74 17.44 -42.75 -9.10
CA ASN A 74 17.39 -41.29 -9.11
C ASN A 74 17.33 -40.80 -10.55
N ALA A 75 16.20 -40.20 -10.94
CA ALA A 75 16.04 -39.21 -12.01
C ALA A 75 14.58 -38.75 -11.89
N ASP A 76 14.25 -37.54 -11.47
CA ASP A 76 14.49 -36.22 -12.08
C ASP A 76 13.10 -35.58 -12.28
N ALA A 77 13.06 -34.27 -12.11
CA ALA A 77 12.04 -33.37 -12.64
C ALA A 77 10.57 -33.60 -12.23
N GLY A 78 10.24 -33.09 -11.06
CA GLY A 78 8.86 -32.80 -10.67
C GLY A 78 8.77 -31.82 -9.52
N ALA A 79 9.71 -30.88 -9.41
CA ALA A 79 9.50 -29.73 -8.56
C ALA A 79 8.45 -28.87 -9.26
N ASP A 80 7.18 -29.14 -8.95
CA ASP A 80 6.11 -28.17 -9.05
C ASP A 80 6.62 -26.92 -8.34
N THR A 81 7.23 -26.03 -9.11
CA THR A 81 7.55 -24.69 -8.65
C THR A 81 6.20 -24.05 -8.48
N GLU A 82 5.61 -24.21 -7.29
CA GLU A 82 4.52 -23.38 -6.82
C GLU A 82 4.95 -21.95 -7.15
N SER A 83 4.38 -21.39 -8.23
CA SER A 83 4.63 -20.02 -8.65
C SER A 83 4.49 -19.17 -7.40
N ASP A 84 5.55 -18.44 -7.05
CA ASP A 84 5.60 -17.65 -5.81
C ASP A 84 4.25 -16.93 -5.62
N PRO A 85 3.47 -17.26 -4.57
CA PRO A 85 2.11 -16.77 -4.44
C PRO A 85 2.06 -15.27 -4.12
N TYR A 86 3.23 -14.64 -3.91
CA TYR A 86 3.36 -13.23 -3.56
C TYR A 86 3.88 -12.39 -4.73
N ASP A 87 3.35 -11.18 -4.84
CA ASP A 87 3.82 -10.22 -5.83
C ASP A 87 5.13 -9.54 -5.37
N ARG A 88 6.26 -10.08 -5.84
CA ARG A 88 7.61 -9.59 -5.49
C ARG A 88 7.96 -8.24 -6.12
N SER A 89 7.23 -7.81 -7.14
CA SER A 89 7.47 -6.52 -7.80
C SER A 89 7.04 -5.33 -6.94
N VAL A 90 6.10 -5.54 -6.01
CA VAL A 90 5.57 -4.48 -5.16
C VAL A 90 6.63 -4.01 -4.15
N LEU A 91 6.79 -2.70 -4.07
CA LEU A 91 7.67 -1.98 -3.15
C LEU A 91 6.89 -1.30 -2.02
N ALA A 92 5.70 -0.78 -2.33
CA ALA A 92 4.76 -0.21 -1.38
C ALA A 92 3.32 -0.43 -1.84
N ALA A 93 2.39 -0.52 -0.89
CA ALA A 93 0.97 -0.70 -1.15
C ALA A 93 0.12 0.18 -0.24
N LEU A 94 -0.97 0.71 -0.79
CA LEU A 94 -1.94 1.55 -0.11
C LEU A 94 -3.34 1.04 -0.43
N SER A 95 -4.12 0.78 0.61
CA SER A 95 -5.54 0.43 0.49
C SER A 95 -6.43 1.60 0.89
N PHE A 96 -7.55 1.77 0.21
CA PHE A 96 -8.45 2.91 0.41
C PHE A 96 -9.92 2.53 0.22
N SER A 97 -10.82 3.36 0.77
CA SER A 97 -12.26 3.27 0.53
C SER A 97 -12.91 4.63 0.77
N ALA A 98 -14.12 4.86 0.26
CA ALA A 98 -14.93 5.98 0.75
C ALA A 98 -15.11 5.90 2.28
N ASP A 99 -15.27 7.05 2.93
CA ASP A 99 -15.81 7.12 4.28
C ASP A 99 -17.26 6.59 4.28
N ARG A 100 -17.68 6.00 5.40
CA ARG A 100 -19.02 5.40 5.50
C ARG A 100 -20.11 6.42 5.81
N THR A 101 -19.70 7.60 6.27
CA THR A 101 -20.57 8.67 6.75
C THR A 101 -20.50 9.93 5.88
N ASP A 102 -19.52 9.99 4.99
CA ASP A 102 -19.27 11.11 4.08
C ASP A 102 -18.65 10.57 2.79
N ASP A 103 -19.46 10.37 1.76
CA ASP A 103 -19.01 9.78 0.49
C ASP A 103 -18.07 10.71 -0.32
N THR A 104 -17.95 11.98 0.06
CA THR A 104 -16.98 12.93 -0.51
C THR A 104 -15.57 12.78 0.06
N THR A 105 -15.41 11.99 1.13
CA THR A 105 -14.11 11.72 1.77
C THR A 105 -13.55 10.35 1.37
N LEU A 106 -12.33 10.33 0.83
CA LEU A 106 -11.57 9.10 0.60
C LEU A 106 -10.69 8.78 1.82
N CYS A 107 -10.94 7.64 2.45
CA CYS A 107 -10.16 7.15 3.57
C CYS A 107 -9.03 6.22 3.10
N TYR A 108 -7.78 6.64 3.34
CA TYR A 108 -6.62 5.75 3.25
C TYR A 108 -6.64 4.84 4.48
N ARG A 109 -6.67 3.53 4.25
CA ARG A 109 -6.90 2.52 5.30
C ARG A 109 -5.60 1.95 5.83
N TYR A 110 -4.73 1.48 4.93
CA TYR A 110 -3.44 0.92 5.27
C TYR A 110 -2.40 1.36 4.24
N VAL A 111 -1.27 1.85 4.71
CA VAL A 111 -0.07 2.11 3.90
C VAL A 111 1.02 1.16 4.40
N SER A 112 1.63 0.40 3.51
CA SER A 112 2.68 -0.56 3.85
C SER A 112 3.82 -0.48 2.85
N VAL A 113 5.05 -0.47 3.38
CA VAL A 113 6.28 -0.44 2.59
C VAL A 113 7.07 -1.71 2.87
N ARG A 114 7.62 -2.30 1.81
CA ARG A 114 8.46 -3.50 1.89
C ARG A 114 9.64 -3.25 2.83
N ALA A 115 9.95 -4.21 3.70
CA ALA A 115 10.89 -4.05 4.79
C ALA A 115 12.27 -3.54 4.34
N ASP A 116 12.82 -4.07 3.25
CA ASP A 116 14.10 -3.68 2.64
C ASP A 116 14.08 -2.27 2.00
N LYS A 117 12.91 -1.66 1.84
CA LYS A 117 12.71 -0.35 1.23
C LYS A 117 12.19 0.72 2.19
N ARG A 118 12.01 0.40 3.47
CA ARG A 118 11.61 1.39 4.48
C ARG A 118 12.66 2.49 4.61
N GLY A 119 12.22 3.70 4.95
CA GLY A 119 13.09 4.88 5.04
C GLY A 119 13.34 5.63 3.72
N ASN A 120 13.06 5.02 2.56
CA ASN A 120 13.31 5.64 1.24
C ASN A 120 12.16 6.54 0.73
N GLY A 121 11.26 7.01 1.60
CA GLY A 121 10.17 7.92 1.20
C GLY A 121 9.02 7.30 0.39
N LEU A 122 8.97 5.98 0.20
CA LEU A 122 7.96 5.32 -0.64
C LEU A 122 6.51 5.46 -0.13
N GLY A 123 6.30 5.47 1.19
CA GLY A 123 4.98 5.66 1.79
C GLY A 123 4.35 7.01 1.44
N PRO A 124 5.04 8.14 1.75
CA PRO A 124 4.61 9.47 1.33
C PRO A 124 4.41 9.59 -0.18
N HIS A 125 5.35 9.05 -0.97
CA HIS A 125 5.26 9.08 -2.44
C HIS A 125 3.96 8.41 -2.93
N LEU A 126 3.67 7.20 -2.44
CA LEU A 126 2.48 6.45 -2.80
C LEU A 126 1.19 7.19 -2.39
N ALA A 127 1.16 7.77 -1.19
CA ALA A 127 0.01 8.52 -0.70
C ALA A 127 -0.24 9.80 -1.51
N ALA A 128 0.83 10.52 -1.89
CA ALA A 128 0.75 11.69 -2.73
C ALA A 128 0.29 11.33 -4.15
N ALA A 129 0.86 10.28 -4.76
CA ALA A 129 0.55 9.84 -6.12
C ALA A 129 -0.90 9.38 -6.31
N LEU A 130 -1.58 8.90 -5.26
CA LEU A 130 -3.00 8.55 -5.34
C LEU A 130 -3.93 9.79 -5.36
N THR A 131 -3.44 10.96 -4.95
CA THR A 131 -4.26 12.18 -4.80
C THR A 131 -4.96 12.60 -6.11
N PRO A 132 -4.27 12.73 -7.26
CA PRO A 132 -4.94 13.16 -8.49
C PRO A 132 -6.06 12.22 -8.91
N HIS A 133 -5.88 10.90 -8.72
CA HIS A 133 -6.91 9.91 -9.03
C HIS A 133 -8.13 9.98 -8.10
N ALA A 134 -7.95 10.49 -6.87
CA ALA A 134 -9.06 10.77 -5.98
C ALA A 134 -9.83 12.02 -6.41
N VAL A 135 -9.12 13.08 -6.83
CA VAL A 135 -9.72 14.30 -7.39
C VAL A 135 -10.51 13.97 -8.66
N ASP A 136 -9.95 13.18 -9.58
CA ASP A 136 -10.64 12.76 -10.81
C ASP A 136 -11.93 11.97 -10.54
N ARG A 137 -12.06 11.37 -9.36
CA ARG A 137 -13.27 10.68 -8.89
C ARG A 137 -14.26 11.56 -8.14
N GLY A 138 -13.95 12.83 -7.95
CA GLY A 138 -14.81 13.78 -7.23
C GLY A 138 -14.73 13.69 -5.72
N TYR A 139 -13.63 13.14 -5.16
CA TYR A 139 -13.40 13.25 -3.72
C TYR A 139 -12.87 14.64 -3.37
N ASP A 140 -13.48 15.28 -2.38
CA ASP A 140 -13.08 16.62 -1.92
C ASP A 140 -12.01 16.55 -0.83
N ARG A 141 -11.95 15.43 -0.10
CA ARG A 141 -11.12 15.27 1.09
C ARG A 141 -10.48 13.90 1.15
N LEU A 142 -9.24 13.87 1.66
CA LEU A 142 -8.53 12.65 1.99
C LEU A 142 -8.35 12.55 3.50
N ARG A 143 -8.51 11.36 4.07
CA ARG A 143 -8.38 11.08 5.51
C ARG A 143 -7.55 9.84 5.76
N ILE A 144 -6.75 9.86 6.83
CA ILE A 144 -6.06 8.68 7.35
C ILE A 144 -5.97 8.75 8.88
N ALA A 145 -6.06 7.61 9.55
CA ALA A 145 -5.80 7.49 10.98
C ALA A 145 -4.48 6.71 11.17
N VAL A 146 -3.53 7.27 11.91
CA VAL A 146 -2.18 6.68 12.07
C VAL A 146 -1.81 6.51 13.54
N ASN A 147 -1.26 5.36 13.90
CA ASN A 147 -0.99 4.99 15.30
C ASN A 147 0.49 5.06 15.70
N ASN A 148 1.38 5.49 14.80
CA ASN A 148 2.82 5.54 15.06
C ASN A 148 3.45 6.82 14.47
N PRO A 149 4.54 7.33 15.08
CA PRO A 149 5.12 8.60 14.70
C PRO A 149 5.77 8.61 13.31
N PHE A 150 6.24 7.46 12.81
CA PHE A 150 6.78 7.37 11.45
C PHE A 150 5.69 7.58 10.40
N ALA A 151 4.52 6.97 10.59
CA ALA A 151 3.37 7.15 9.71
C ALA A 151 2.82 8.60 9.80
N TYR A 152 2.84 9.20 10.98
CA TYR A 152 2.48 10.60 11.18
C TYR A 152 3.35 11.53 10.32
N GLU A 153 4.68 11.46 10.47
CA GLU A 153 5.63 12.21 9.64
C GLU A 153 5.44 11.92 8.15
N ALA A 154 5.25 10.64 7.79
CA ALA A 154 5.09 10.25 6.41
C ALA A 154 3.85 10.89 5.76
N MET A 155 2.75 11.02 6.50
CA MET A 155 1.53 11.64 5.99
C MET A 155 1.64 13.17 5.95
N TYR A 156 2.40 13.80 6.86
CA TYR A 156 2.78 15.22 6.71
C TYR A 156 3.58 15.46 5.43
N ARG A 157 4.54 14.60 5.11
CA ARG A 157 5.25 14.62 3.81
C ARG A 157 4.30 14.44 2.63
N ALA A 158 3.20 13.70 2.78
CA ALA A 158 2.17 13.56 1.74
C ALA A 158 1.15 14.72 1.69
N GLY A 159 1.36 15.77 2.48
CA GLY A 159 0.51 16.97 2.51
C GLY A 159 -0.71 16.86 3.42
N PHE A 160 -0.80 15.84 4.28
CA PHE A 160 -1.83 15.75 5.30
C PHE A 160 -1.42 16.55 6.55
N ALA A 161 -2.40 17.04 7.31
CA ALA A 161 -2.17 17.65 8.62
C ALA A 161 -3.07 17.00 9.68
N TRP A 162 -2.58 16.98 10.92
CA TRP A 162 -3.32 16.42 12.05
C TRP A 162 -4.53 17.27 12.39
N THR A 163 -5.71 16.68 12.48
CA THR A 163 -6.94 17.46 12.72
C THR A 163 -7.17 17.82 14.19
N GLY A 164 -6.23 17.53 15.09
CA GLY A 164 -6.44 17.62 16.54
C GLY A 164 -7.28 16.47 17.12
N ARG A 165 -7.69 15.49 16.29
CA ARG A 165 -8.55 14.38 16.73
C ARG A 165 -7.75 13.10 16.89
N GLU A 166 -8.16 12.31 17.88
CA GLU A 166 -7.70 10.94 18.11
C GLU A 166 -8.88 9.97 17.94
N THR A 167 -8.60 8.75 17.47
CA THR A 167 -9.57 7.67 17.32
C THR A 167 -9.00 6.36 17.86
N GLY A 168 -9.88 5.45 18.29
CA GLY A 168 -9.53 4.06 18.58
C GLY A 168 -8.33 3.89 19.53
N ILE A 169 -7.45 2.94 19.19
CA ILE A 169 -6.22 2.62 19.95
C ILE A 169 -5.12 3.61 19.55
N ALA A 170 -5.25 4.85 20.02
CA ALA A 170 -4.20 5.87 19.92
C ALA A 170 -3.85 6.25 18.47
N GLU A 171 -4.84 6.27 17.57
CA GLU A 171 -4.68 6.76 16.21
C GLU A 171 -4.91 8.28 16.17
N LEU A 172 -4.04 9.01 15.50
CA LEU A 172 -4.23 10.42 15.19
C LEU A 172 -4.85 10.52 13.80
N VAL A 173 -5.91 11.32 13.68
CA VAL A 173 -6.59 11.53 12.40
C VAL A 173 -5.92 12.68 11.67
N LEU A 174 -5.42 12.41 10.47
CA LEU A 174 -4.87 13.41 9.56
C LEU A 174 -5.77 13.54 8.35
N GLU A 175 -5.90 14.76 7.85
CA GLU A 175 -6.70 15.09 6.68
C GLU A 175 -5.98 16.06 5.75
N ARG A 176 -6.44 16.11 4.51
CA ARG A 176 -6.18 17.21 3.58
C ARG A 176 -7.33 17.38 2.59
N PRO A 177 -7.53 18.60 2.06
CA PRO A 177 -8.26 18.76 0.81
C PRO A 177 -7.64 17.87 -0.28
N ALA A 178 -8.44 17.34 -1.19
CA ALA A 178 -7.93 16.50 -2.26
C ALA A 178 -7.07 17.32 -3.24
N GLU A 179 -7.50 18.52 -3.62
CA GLU A 179 -6.80 19.34 -4.62
C GLU A 179 -5.50 19.97 -4.11
N THR A 180 -5.39 20.26 -2.81
CA THR A 180 -4.22 20.96 -2.24
C THR A 180 -3.70 20.28 -0.97
N PRO A 181 -2.43 20.48 -0.61
CA PRO A 181 -1.95 20.13 0.72
C PRO A 181 -2.76 20.84 1.81
N ALA A 182 -2.84 20.24 2.99
CA ALA A 182 -3.40 20.90 4.16
C ALA A 182 -2.48 22.05 4.61
N SER A 183 -3.09 23.17 5.02
CA SER A 183 -2.37 24.18 5.79
C SER A 183 -2.01 23.62 7.16
N THR A 184 -0.78 23.83 7.62
CA THR A 184 -0.37 23.42 8.96
C THR A 184 0.60 24.40 9.59
N THR A 185 0.73 24.34 10.91
CA THR A 185 1.66 25.15 11.69
C THR A 185 2.67 24.25 12.40
N TYR A 186 3.81 24.83 12.77
CA TYR A 186 4.78 24.20 13.67
C TYR A 186 4.12 23.63 14.93
N GLU A 187 3.24 24.41 15.57
CA GLU A 187 2.59 24.02 16.83
C GLU A 187 1.65 22.81 16.65
N GLN A 188 0.86 22.80 15.57
CA GLN A 188 -0.03 21.68 15.25
C GLN A 188 0.77 20.39 14.98
N TYR A 189 1.84 20.50 14.21
CA TYR A 189 2.72 19.38 13.92
C TYR A 189 3.37 18.82 15.18
N GLN A 190 3.98 19.69 16.01
CA GLN A 190 4.62 19.28 17.26
C GLN A 190 3.64 18.73 18.29
N SER A 191 2.45 19.32 18.41
CA SER A 191 1.42 18.85 19.35
C SER A 191 0.97 17.41 19.04
N GLY A 192 0.87 17.03 17.76
CA GLY A 192 0.61 15.64 17.41
C GLY A 192 1.78 14.70 17.72
N LEU A 193 3.03 15.16 17.57
CA LEU A 193 4.20 14.39 18.02
C LEU A 193 4.26 14.24 19.54
N ASP A 194 3.83 15.24 20.31
CA ASP A 194 3.76 15.19 21.77
C ASP A 194 2.83 14.08 22.26
N ILE A 195 1.73 13.81 21.56
CA ILE A 195 0.86 12.66 21.88
C ILE A 195 1.62 11.33 21.77
N TYR A 196 2.51 11.18 20.78
CA TYR A 196 3.36 9.99 20.69
C TYR A 196 4.49 9.99 21.73
N ARG A 197 5.04 11.15 22.09
CA ARG A 197 6.07 11.26 23.16
C ARG A 197 5.54 10.85 24.53
N ASN A 198 4.24 11.04 24.76
CA ASN A 198 3.57 10.63 26.00
C ASN A 198 3.28 9.12 26.07
N ARG A 199 3.72 8.33 25.08
CA ARG A 199 3.57 6.86 25.05
C ARG A 199 4.90 6.19 25.39
N ASP A 200 4.81 4.99 25.96
CA ASP A 200 5.98 4.14 26.18
C ASP A 200 6.45 3.52 24.86
N TYR A 201 7.45 4.15 24.25
CA TYR A 201 8.20 3.61 23.12
C TYR A 201 9.64 3.29 23.54
N ASP A 202 10.11 2.11 23.17
CA ASP A 202 11.53 1.76 23.17
C ASP A 202 12.08 1.76 21.73
N GLY A 203 13.39 2.01 21.58
CA GLY A 203 14.08 1.83 20.31
C GLY A 203 13.87 2.92 19.24
N PRO A 204 13.56 2.57 17.98
CA PRO A 204 13.58 3.50 16.85
C PRO A 204 12.61 4.68 16.99
N GLU A 205 11.41 4.44 17.54
CA GLU A 205 10.36 5.43 17.71
C GLU A 205 10.81 6.55 18.66
N SER A 206 11.41 6.21 19.81
CA SER A 206 11.88 7.21 20.76
C SER A 206 13.03 8.05 20.21
N THR A 207 13.96 7.41 19.48
CA THR A 207 15.05 8.10 18.76
C THR A 207 14.49 9.06 17.70
N PHE A 208 13.50 8.61 16.94
CA PHE A 208 12.83 9.42 15.92
C PHE A 208 12.14 10.64 16.53
N LEU A 209 11.38 10.45 17.61
CA LEU A 209 10.66 11.52 18.31
C LEU A 209 11.60 12.57 18.91
N ALA A 210 12.74 12.13 19.47
CA ALA A 210 13.78 13.02 19.99
C ALA A 210 14.40 13.86 18.87
N ASN A 211 14.73 13.24 17.73
CA ASN A 211 15.29 13.94 16.55
C ASN A 211 14.31 14.94 15.91
N ARG A 212 13.02 14.87 16.24
CA ARG A 212 11.98 15.77 15.73
C ARG A 212 11.55 16.85 16.72
N GLN A 213 12.09 16.85 17.93
CA GLN A 213 11.78 17.87 18.92
C GLN A 213 12.21 19.25 18.42
N GLY A 214 11.29 20.20 18.43
CA GLY A 214 11.57 21.56 17.99
C GLY A 214 11.71 21.76 16.49
N SER A 215 11.41 20.74 15.67
CA SER A 215 11.51 20.83 14.20
C SER A 215 10.23 21.36 13.56
N ASP A 216 10.38 22.06 12.44
CA ASP A 216 9.26 22.42 11.57
C ASP A 216 8.62 21.20 10.91
N PRO A 217 7.36 21.31 10.42
CA PRO A 217 6.75 20.28 9.60
C PRO A 217 7.67 19.92 8.42
N PRO A 218 7.76 18.63 8.04
CA PRO A 218 8.67 18.21 6.99
C PRO A 218 8.25 18.78 5.63
N GLU A 219 9.22 18.96 4.74
CA GLU A 219 8.95 19.34 3.35
C GLU A 219 8.03 18.31 2.67
N LEU A 220 7.16 18.83 1.80
CA LEU A 220 6.23 18.01 1.05
C LEU A 220 6.99 17.13 0.05
N HIS A 221 6.57 15.88 -0.02
CA HIS A 221 6.97 14.98 -1.08
C HIS A 221 6.32 15.46 -2.37
N THR A 222 7.09 16.10 -3.24
CA THR A 222 6.65 16.33 -4.62
C THR A 222 6.52 14.97 -5.29
N ALA A 223 5.33 14.63 -5.80
CA ALA A 223 5.24 13.54 -6.75
C ALA A 223 6.19 13.91 -7.89
N VAL A 224 7.16 13.04 -8.21
CA VAL A 224 7.95 13.22 -9.43
C VAL A 224 6.91 13.14 -10.55
N ASP A 225 6.70 14.25 -11.26
CA ASP A 225 5.73 14.34 -12.35
C ASP A 225 5.96 13.18 -13.32
N ALA A 226 5.07 12.20 -13.29
CA ALA A 226 4.89 11.29 -14.40
C ALA A 226 4.15 12.09 -15.48
N ASP A 227 4.93 12.72 -16.36
CA ASP A 227 4.50 13.26 -17.65
C ASP A 227 3.45 14.40 -17.59
N SER A 228 3.91 15.60 -17.21
CA SER A 228 3.24 16.83 -17.67
C SER A 228 3.48 17.00 -19.18
N PRO A 229 2.47 16.99 -20.06
CA PRO A 229 2.68 17.28 -21.47
C PRO A 229 3.13 18.75 -21.61
N PRO A 230 3.98 19.09 -22.59
CA PRO A 230 4.45 20.45 -22.77
C PRO A 230 3.26 21.37 -23.00
N ARG A 231 3.15 22.43 -22.17
CA ARG A 231 2.20 23.52 -22.38
C ARG A 231 2.38 24.02 -23.81
N ARG A 232 1.40 23.78 -24.68
CA ARG A 232 1.34 24.41 -26.00
C ARG A 232 1.24 25.91 -25.77
N SER A 233 2.30 26.62 -26.13
CA SER A 233 2.27 28.07 -26.31
C SER A 233 1.17 28.39 -27.33
N GLN A 234 0.11 29.06 -26.89
CA GLN A 234 -0.82 29.68 -27.82
C GLN A 234 -0.09 30.89 -28.43
N SER A 235 0.00 30.90 -29.76
CA SER A 235 0.32 32.08 -30.57
C SER A 235 -0.96 32.81 -30.91
#